data_AF-G3CGQ0-F1
#
_entry.id   AF-G3CGQ0-F1
#
_cell.length_a   1.000
_cell.length_b   1.000
_cell.length_c   1.000
_cell.angle_alpha   90.00
_cell.angle_beta   90.00
_cell.angle_gamma   90.00
#
_symmetry.space_group_name_H-M   'P 1'
#
loop_
_entity.id
_entity.type
_entity.pdbx_description
1 polymer ?
#
loop_
_entity_poly.entity_id
_entity_poly.type
_entity_poly.pdbx_seq_one_letter_code
_entity_poly.pdbx_strand_id
1 'polypeptide(L)'
;FLLFKAKATNYKGEDYCATNRAMLKPYEDRGYAKGHIIPTCLRNHMMLRGMREGRGPIFMDTKSALLATINGDLKSPEWKHLESEAWEDFLDMCK
;
A
#
# COMPACT_ATOMS: atom_id res chain seq x y z
N PHE A 1 7.19 -5.66 1.00
CA PHE A 1 6.22 -4.56 0.73
C PHE A 1 5.82 -3.83 1.99
N LEU A 2 5.35 -4.57 3.00
CA LEU A 2 4.93 -4.01 4.29
C LEU A 2 6.10 -3.34 5.04
N LEU A 3 7.30 -3.92 4.93
CA LEU A 3 8.52 -3.44 5.62
C LEU A 3 8.98 -2.06 5.14
N PHE A 4 8.80 -1.73 3.86
CA PHE A 4 9.35 -0.50 3.25
C PHE A 4 8.37 0.69 3.24
N LYS A 5 7.23 0.58 3.95
CA LYS A 5 6.14 1.60 3.94
C LYS A 5 5.70 2.03 2.52
N ALA A 6 5.83 1.13 1.53
CA ALA A 6 5.52 1.44 0.15
C ALA A 6 4.03 1.74 -0.03
N LYS A 7 3.71 2.85 -0.69
CA LYS A 7 2.32 3.25 -0.96
C LYS A 7 1.87 2.71 -2.32
N ALA A 8 0.62 2.24 -2.36
CA ALA A 8 -0.05 1.92 -3.61
C ALA A 8 -0.73 3.18 -4.16
N THR A 9 -0.42 3.53 -5.41
CA THR A 9 -0.88 4.76 -6.05
C THR A 9 -1.51 4.45 -7.42
N ASN A 10 -2.35 5.36 -7.90
CA ASN A 10 -2.91 5.29 -9.24
C ASN A 10 -1.91 5.81 -10.29
N TYR A 11 -2.29 5.81 -11.59
CA TYR A 11 -1.40 6.29 -12.66
C TYR A 11 -0.94 7.75 -12.52
N LYS A 12 -1.66 8.57 -11.74
CA LYS A 12 -1.30 9.96 -11.44
C LYS A 12 -0.37 10.08 -10.23
N GLY A 13 -0.01 8.98 -9.57
CA GLY A 13 0.74 8.96 -8.32
C GLY A 13 -0.09 9.31 -7.09
N GLU A 14 -1.43 9.34 -7.19
CA GLU A 14 -2.30 9.69 -6.07
C GLU A 14 -2.55 8.47 -5.17
N ASP A 15 -2.56 8.70 -3.85
CA ASP A 15 -3.06 7.74 -2.88
C ASP A 15 -4.59 7.62 -3.03
N TYR A 16 -5.06 6.48 -3.52
CA TYR A 16 -6.48 6.24 -3.74
C TYR A 16 -7.29 6.16 -2.44
N CYS A 17 -6.67 5.79 -1.31
CA CYS A 17 -7.34 5.77 -0.01
C CYS A 17 -7.56 7.20 0.51
N ALA A 18 -6.64 8.12 0.22
CA ALA A 18 -6.79 9.53 0.57
C ALA A 18 -7.79 10.23 -0.37
N THR A 19 -7.63 10.09 -1.67
CA THR A 19 -8.48 10.78 -2.67
C THR A 19 -9.94 10.32 -2.64
N ASN A 20 -10.19 9.05 -2.33
CA ASN A 20 -11.56 8.51 -2.27
C ASN A 20 -12.12 8.40 -0.84
N ARG A 21 -11.48 9.05 0.17
CA ARG A 21 -11.83 8.92 1.60
C ARG A 21 -13.29 9.25 1.91
N ALA A 22 -13.89 10.17 1.16
CA ALA A 22 -15.30 10.57 1.30
C ALA A 22 -16.28 9.39 1.10
N MET A 23 -15.89 8.35 0.36
CA MET A 23 -16.71 7.14 0.18
C MET A 23 -16.95 6.36 1.48
N LEU A 24 -16.08 6.55 2.48
CA LEU A 24 -16.18 5.85 3.76
C LEU A 24 -17.16 6.51 4.73
N LYS A 25 -17.54 7.78 4.52
CA LYS A 25 -18.41 8.52 5.42
C LYS A 25 -19.65 7.75 5.88
N PRO A 26 -20.49 7.15 4.99
CA PRO A 26 -21.67 6.40 5.44
C PRO A 26 -21.35 5.14 6.25
N TYR A 27 -20.15 4.56 6.08
CA TYR A 27 -19.69 3.41 6.86
C TYR A 27 -19.15 3.84 8.23
N GLU A 28 -18.47 4.98 8.30
CA GLU A 28 -17.98 5.57 9.54
C GLU A 28 -19.12 6.07 10.43
N ASP A 29 -20.10 6.74 9.83
CA ASP A 29 -21.29 7.24 10.53
C ASP A 29 -22.09 6.08 11.17
N ARG A 30 -21.95 4.85 10.65
CA ARG A 30 -22.57 3.61 11.18
C ARG A 30 -21.62 2.78 12.06
N GLY A 31 -20.40 3.23 12.30
CA GLY A 31 -19.41 2.55 13.14
C GLY A 31 -18.67 1.37 12.49
N TYR A 32 -18.77 1.17 11.17
CA TYR A 32 -18.07 0.09 10.46
C TYR A 32 -16.61 0.41 10.11
N ALA A 33 -16.20 1.67 10.21
CA ALA A 33 -14.83 2.11 10.05
C ALA A 33 -14.54 3.27 11.00
N LYS A 34 -13.29 3.42 11.45
CA LYS A 34 -12.89 4.53 12.33
C LYS A 34 -11.43 4.93 12.09
N GLY A 35 -11.22 6.18 11.66
CA GLY A 35 -9.88 6.74 11.50
C GLY A 35 -9.04 5.94 10.49
N HIS A 36 -7.94 5.33 10.97
CA HIS A 36 -7.06 4.47 10.16
C HIS A 36 -7.49 3.00 10.13
N ILE A 37 -8.44 2.60 10.97
CA ILE A 37 -8.98 1.24 11.02
C ILE A 37 -10.09 1.14 9.98
N ILE A 38 -9.69 0.81 8.76
CA ILE A 38 -10.59 0.64 7.62
C ILE A 38 -10.63 -0.86 7.28
N PRO A 39 -11.79 -1.53 7.27
CA PRO A 39 -11.91 -2.89 6.79
C PRO A 39 -11.31 -3.09 5.39
N THR A 40 -10.69 -4.25 5.16
CA THR A 40 -9.99 -4.54 3.89
C THR A 40 -10.92 -4.42 2.67
N CYS A 41 -12.17 -4.87 2.78
CA CYS A 41 -13.16 -4.72 1.71
C CYS A 41 -13.45 -3.25 1.36
N LEU A 42 -13.45 -2.34 2.35
CA LEU A 42 -13.67 -0.91 2.14
C LEU A 42 -12.43 -0.21 1.54
N ARG A 43 -11.21 -0.65 1.89
CA ARG A 43 -9.99 -0.23 1.19
C ARG A 43 -10.03 -0.62 -0.29
N ASN A 44 -10.42 -1.86 -0.58
CA ASN A 44 -10.56 -2.35 -1.95
C ASN A 44 -11.73 -1.66 -2.69
N HIS A 45 -12.80 -1.30 -2.00
CA HIS A 45 -13.91 -0.55 -2.59
C HIS A 45 -13.47 0.83 -3.11
N MET A 46 -12.65 1.55 -2.35
CA MET A 46 -12.04 2.81 -2.82
C MET A 46 -11.12 2.61 -4.03
N MET A 47 -10.37 1.50 -4.06
CA MET A 47 -9.53 1.13 -5.21
C MET A 47 -10.37 0.85 -6.46
N LEU A 48 -11.45 0.07 -6.33
CA LEU A 48 -12.34 -0.32 -7.43
C LEU A 48 -12.97 0.88 -8.14
N ARG A 49 -13.28 1.96 -7.41
CA ARG A 49 -13.74 3.21 -8.03
C ARG A 49 -12.71 3.76 -9.02
N GLY A 50 -11.46 3.88 -8.59
CA GLY A 50 -10.38 4.38 -9.44
C GLY A 50 -10.19 3.52 -10.69
N MET A 51 -10.23 2.19 -10.53
CA MET A 51 -10.12 1.27 -11.67
C MET A 51 -11.27 1.42 -12.67
N ARG A 52 -12.53 1.52 -12.19
CA ARG A 52 -13.71 1.69 -13.04
C ARG A 52 -13.72 3.03 -13.79
N GLU A 53 -13.13 4.07 -13.20
CA GLU A 53 -12.97 5.39 -13.82
C GLU A 53 -11.75 5.46 -14.76
N GLY A 54 -11.08 4.34 -15.03
CA GLY A 54 -9.90 4.29 -15.90
C GLY A 54 -8.63 4.86 -15.27
N ARG A 55 -8.60 5.07 -13.95
CA ARG A 55 -7.43 5.56 -13.21
C ARG A 55 -6.45 4.43 -12.82
N GLY A 56 -6.51 3.28 -13.48
CA GLY A 56 -5.50 2.24 -13.35
C GLY A 56 -4.22 2.56 -14.15
N PRO A 57 -3.12 1.81 -13.97
CA PRO A 57 -2.96 0.73 -12.99
C PRO A 57 -2.84 1.26 -11.56
N ILE A 58 -3.13 0.39 -10.59
CA ILE A 58 -2.73 0.62 -9.20
C ILE A 58 -1.36 -0.01 -9.05
N PHE A 59 -0.35 0.81 -8.76
CA PHE A 59 1.04 0.39 -8.73
C PHE A 59 1.69 0.74 -7.41
N MET A 60 2.66 -0.08 -7.01
CA MET A 60 3.45 0.13 -5.81
C MET A 60 4.89 0.47 -6.22
N ASP A 61 5.31 1.72 -5.97
CA ASP A 61 6.69 2.14 -6.22
C ASP A 61 7.60 1.62 -5.09
N THR A 62 7.90 0.32 -5.17
CA THR A 62 8.78 -0.37 -4.23
C THR A 62 10.21 0.16 -4.30
N LYS A 63 10.65 0.65 -5.46
CA LYS A 63 12.00 1.19 -5.66
C LYS A 63 12.24 2.42 -4.80
N SER A 64 11.38 3.44 -4.94
CA SER A 64 11.55 4.68 -4.19
C SER A 64 11.33 4.46 -2.69
N ALA A 65 10.35 3.64 -2.31
CA ALA A 65 10.07 3.30 -0.93
C ALA A 65 11.24 2.56 -0.25
N LEU A 66 11.85 1.62 -0.97
CA LEU A 66 13.03 0.89 -0.49
C LEU A 66 14.21 1.84 -0.27
N LEU A 67 14.57 2.64 -1.27
CA LEU A 67 15.69 3.58 -1.18
C LEU A 67 15.49 4.56 -0.03
N ALA A 68 14.26 5.01 0.22
CA ALA A 68 13.94 5.86 1.36
C ALA A 68 14.11 5.15 2.71
N THR A 69 13.81 3.85 2.79
CA THR A 69 13.91 3.08 4.04
C THR A 69 15.37 2.89 4.47
N ILE A 70 16.26 2.62 3.52
CA ILE A 70 17.69 2.35 3.78
C ILE A 70 18.59 3.57 3.58
N ASN A 71 18.02 4.78 3.42
CA ASN A 71 18.74 6.01 3.08
C ASN A 71 19.68 5.87 1.86
N GLY A 72 19.30 5.04 0.88
CA GLY A 72 20.08 4.74 -0.32
C GLY A 72 21.27 3.77 -0.13
N ASP A 73 21.50 3.24 1.08
CA ASP A 73 22.62 2.33 1.34
C ASP A 73 22.28 0.86 1.05
N LEU A 74 22.53 0.46 -0.20
CA LEU A 74 22.37 -0.90 -0.71
C LEU A 74 23.53 -1.84 -0.35
N LYS A 75 24.47 -1.43 0.51
CA LYS A 75 25.61 -2.27 0.93
C LYS A 75 25.56 -2.63 2.41
N SER A 76 24.73 -1.93 3.19
CA SER A 76 24.55 -2.18 4.61
C SER A 76 24.12 -3.63 4.91
N PRO A 77 24.51 -4.19 6.07
CA PRO A 77 23.94 -5.44 6.57
C PRO A 77 22.41 -5.36 6.76
N GLU A 78 21.90 -4.18 7.10
CA GLU A 78 20.47 -3.89 7.24
C GLU A 78 19.71 -4.13 5.93
N TRP A 79 20.23 -3.66 4.79
CA TRP A 79 19.65 -3.92 3.48
C TRP A 79 19.50 -5.42 3.21
N LYS A 80 20.58 -6.20 3.44
CA LYS A 80 20.54 -7.66 3.22
C LYS A 80 19.53 -8.36 4.12
N HIS A 81 19.41 -7.92 5.37
CA HIS A 81 18.43 -8.49 6.30
C HIS A 81 16.99 -8.21 5.85
N LEU A 82 16.69 -6.95 5.53
CA LEU A 82 15.37 -6.53 5.05
C LEU A 82 14.99 -7.17 3.71
N GLU A 83 15.94 -7.32 2.80
CA GLU A 83 15.74 -8.02 1.54
C GLU A 83 15.38 -9.48 1.79
N SER A 84 16.16 -10.18 2.64
CA SER A 84 15.90 -11.57 3.00
C SER A 84 14.52 -11.75 3.62
N GLU A 85 14.16 -10.92 4.61
CA GLU A 85 12.85 -11.00 5.28
C GLU A 85 11.70 -10.77 4.29
N ALA A 86 11.85 -9.83 3.35
CA ALA A 86 10.85 -9.56 2.33
C ALA A 86 10.69 -10.71 1.32
N TRP A 87 11.76 -11.46 1.02
CA TRP A 87 11.70 -12.63 0.15
C TRP A 87 11.16 -13.87 0.86
N GLU A 88 11.54 -14.09 2.11
CA GLU A 88 11.03 -15.22 2.92
C GLU A 88 9.51 -15.13 3.10
N ASP A 89 8.94 -13.92 3.25
CA ASP A 89 7.47 -13.70 3.29
C ASP A 89 6.74 -14.36 2.10
N PHE A 90 7.37 -14.39 0.92
CA PHE A 90 6.85 -15.13 -0.24
C PHE A 90 7.14 -16.62 -0.18
N LEU A 91 8.38 -16.99 0.10
CA LEU A 91 8.82 -18.39 0.04
C LEU A 91 8.12 -19.25 1.09
N ASP A 92 7.79 -18.68 2.26
CA ASP A 92 7.14 -19.40 3.35
C ASP A 92 5.63 -19.51 3.18
N MET A 93 4.96 -18.47 2.67
CA MET A 93 3.49 -18.40 2.67
C MET A 93 2.82 -18.72 1.33
N CYS A 94 3.55 -18.69 0.21
CA CYS A 94 2.99 -18.89 -1.13
C CYS A 94 3.46 -20.22 -1.77
N LYS A 95 3.37 -21.33 -1.02
CA LYS A 95 3.60 -22.70 -1.51
C LYS A 95 2.33 -23.35 -2.03
#